data_AF-A0A2V9KW88-F1
#
_entry.id   AF-A0A2V9KW88-F1
#
_cell.length_a   1.000
_cell.length_b   1.000
_cell.length_c   1.000
_cell.angle_alpha   90.00
_cell.angle_beta   90.00
_cell.angle_gamma   90.00
#
_symmetry.space_group_name_H-M   'P 1'
#
loop_
_entity.id
_entity.type
_entity.pdbx_description
1 polymer ?
#
loop_
_entity_poly.entity_id
_entity_poly.type
_entity_poly.pdbx_seq_one_letter_code
_entity_poly.pdbx_strand_id
1 'polypeptide(L)'
;PLLSARLFCIINDAVGDVVVHQVVTTDRFFPSEIGAGTYQAAVELPALWLAPGVYTVHFKLIGVRPSGREETQHSERCVIEMTGGAAGIGRASLAPPLRWSIERGRNAGAA
;
A
#
# COMPACT_ATOMS: atom_id res chain seq x y z
N PRO A 1 -12.66 0.59 -16.79
CA PRO A 1 -12.70 -0.53 -15.83
C PRO A 1 -11.34 -1.24 -15.85
N LEU A 2 -10.95 -1.87 -14.74
CA LEU A 2 -9.82 -2.80 -14.66
C LEU A 2 -10.38 -4.21 -14.43
N LEU A 3 -9.82 -5.22 -15.10
CA LEU A 3 -10.18 -6.62 -14.85
C LEU A 3 -9.62 -7.10 -13.51
N SER A 4 -8.39 -6.71 -13.21
CA SER A 4 -7.71 -7.00 -11.95
C SER A 4 -6.70 -5.91 -11.65
N ALA A 5 -6.34 -5.73 -10.38
CA ALA A 5 -5.21 -4.91 -10.00
C ALA A 5 -4.45 -5.51 -8.83
N ARG A 6 -3.17 -5.14 -8.73
CA ARG A 6 -2.31 -5.38 -7.58
C ARG A 6 -2.00 -4.06 -6.93
N LEU A 7 -2.23 -3.96 -5.63
CA LEU A 7 -1.90 -2.80 -4.82
C LEU A 7 -0.76 -3.17 -3.87
N PHE A 8 0.28 -2.37 -3.87
CA PHE A 8 1.48 -2.56 -3.06
C PHE A 8 1.55 -1.46 -2.00
N CYS A 9 1.90 -1.84 -0.76
CA CYS A 9 2.35 -0.93 0.29
C CYS A 9 3.87 -1.12 0.44
N ILE A 10 4.63 -0.04 0.26
CA ILE A 10 6.08 -0.08 0.25
C ILE A 10 6.60 0.92 1.30
N ILE A 11 7.45 0.43 2.20
CA ILE A 11 8.16 1.25 3.18
C ILE A 11 9.65 1.15 2.89
N ASN A 12 10.29 2.30 2.70
CA ASN A 12 11.73 2.43 2.57
C ASN A 12 12.33 3.04 3.85
N ASP A 13 13.54 2.64 4.23
CA ASP A 13 14.32 3.35 5.25
C ASP A 13 14.94 4.66 4.71
N ALA A 14 15.70 5.34 5.57
CA ALA A 14 16.35 6.61 5.24
C ALA A 14 17.41 6.52 4.13
N VAL A 15 17.96 5.33 3.86
CA VAL A 15 18.95 5.10 2.79
C VAL A 15 18.27 4.68 1.49
N GLY A 16 16.98 4.32 1.55
CA GLY A 16 16.17 3.91 0.42
C GLY A 16 15.95 2.40 0.33
N ASP A 17 16.51 1.62 1.26
CA ASP A 17 16.31 0.17 1.27
C ASP A 17 14.86 -0.18 1.58
N VAL A 18 14.33 -1.19 0.89
CA VAL A 18 12.94 -1.63 1.07
C VAL A 18 12.83 -2.46 2.35
N VAL A 19 12.11 -1.93 3.33
CA VAL A 19 11.88 -2.56 4.63
C VAL A 19 10.58 -3.37 4.62
N VAL A 20 9.55 -2.86 3.94
CA VAL A 20 8.27 -3.56 3.73
C VAL A 20 7.91 -3.48 2.25
N HIS A 21 7.49 -4.63 1.69
CA HIS A 21 6.96 -4.72 0.33
C HIS A 21 5.77 -5.70 0.31
N GLN A 22 4.59 -5.19 0.63
CA GLN A 22 3.39 -5.99 0.79
C GLN A 22 2.44 -5.76 -0.37
N VAL A 23 1.77 -6.82 -0.81
CA VAL A 23 0.91 -6.80 -2.00
C VAL A 23 -0.43 -7.45 -1.70
N VAL A 24 -1.49 -6.87 -2.28
CA VAL A 24 -2.80 -7.51 -2.34
C VAL A 24 -3.35 -7.42 -3.76
N THR A 25 -4.03 -8.48 -4.19
CA THR A 25 -4.77 -8.48 -5.44
C THR A 25 -6.23 -8.08 -5.16
N THR A 26 -6.80 -7.30 -6.06
CA THR A 26 -8.15 -6.75 -5.89
C THR A 26 -9.26 -7.77 -6.10
N ASP A 27 -8.99 -8.92 -6.71
CA ASP A 27 -9.91 -10.05 -6.86
C ASP A 27 -10.52 -10.50 -5.51
N ARG A 28 -9.75 -10.36 -4.43
CA ARG A 28 -10.20 -10.59 -3.05
C ARG A 28 -11.34 -9.65 -2.61
N PHE A 29 -11.44 -8.46 -3.18
CA PHE A 29 -12.43 -7.43 -2.82
C PHE A 29 -13.49 -7.22 -3.91
N PHE A 30 -13.10 -7.43 -5.17
CA PHE A 30 -13.92 -7.25 -6.36
C PHE A 30 -13.77 -8.49 -7.25
N PRO A 31 -14.68 -9.48 -7.16
CA PRO A 31 -14.52 -10.77 -7.84
C PRO A 31 -14.57 -10.75 -9.37
N SER A 32 -14.93 -9.62 -10.00
CA SER A 32 -15.18 -9.54 -11.45
C SER A 32 -14.40 -8.41 -12.10
N GLU A 33 -14.82 -7.16 -11.90
CA GLU A 33 -14.13 -6.00 -12.44
C GLU A 33 -14.16 -4.82 -11.45
N ILE A 34 -13.17 -3.96 -11.58
CA ILE A 34 -13.10 -2.68 -10.89
C ILE A 34 -13.67 -1.63 -11.85
N GLY A 35 -14.92 -1.26 -11.61
CA GLY A 35 -15.60 -0.22 -12.38
C GLY A 35 -14.94 1.15 -12.22
N ALA A 36 -15.24 2.08 -13.13
CA ALA A 36 -14.77 3.46 -13.01
C ALA A 36 -15.34 4.13 -11.74
N GLY A 37 -14.52 4.90 -11.04
CA GLY A 37 -14.90 5.63 -9.84
C GLY A 37 -13.75 5.83 -8.86
N THR A 38 -14.06 6.42 -7.71
CA THR A 38 -13.12 6.63 -6.61
C THR A 38 -13.17 5.47 -5.65
N TYR A 39 -12.00 5.03 -5.19
CA TYR A 39 -11.84 3.95 -4.22
C TYR A 39 -10.95 4.43 -3.08
N GLN A 40 -11.21 3.93 -1.89
CA GLN A 40 -10.36 4.13 -0.72
C GLN A 40 -9.70 2.80 -0.40
N ALA A 41 -8.37 2.81 -0.33
CA ALA A 41 -7.58 1.68 0.12
C ALA A 41 -6.89 2.05 1.43
N ALA A 42 -6.98 1.17 2.41
CA ALA A 42 -6.29 1.30 3.68
C ALA A 42 -5.50 0.02 3.99
N VAL A 43 -4.39 0.22 4.70
CA VAL A 43 -3.54 -0.87 5.18
C VAL A 43 -3.27 -0.66 6.66
N GLU A 44 -3.53 -1.70 7.45
CA GLU A 44 -3.22 -1.70 8.87
C GLU A 44 -1.90 -2.44 9.09
N LEU A 45 -0.94 -1.71 9.65
CA LEU A 45 0.38 -2.19 10.05
C LEU A 45 0.34 -2.48 11.56
N PRO A 46 0.70 -3.70 11.99
CA PRO A 46 0.85 -3.98 13.40
C PRO A 46 1.82 -3.06 14.12
N ALA A 47 1.50 -2.76 15.38
CA ALA A 47 2.36 -1.97 16.25
C ALA A 47 3.69 -2.70 16.48
N LEU A 48 4.80 -1.96 16.56
CA LEU A 48 6.12 -2.40 17.05
C LEU A 48 7.13 -2.99 16.03
N TRP A 49 7.16 -2.56 14.76
CA TRP A 49 8.05 -3.21 13.77
C TRP A 49 9.19 -2.38 13.19
N LEU A 50 9.16 -1.05 13.35
CA LEU A 50 10.22 -0.20 12.82
C LEU A 50 11.12 0.25 13.97
N ALA A 51 12.42 0.14 13.74
CA ALA A 51 13.39 0.79 14.61
C ALA A 51 13.18 2.31 14.57
N PRO A 52 13.60 3.07 15.60
CA PRO A 52 13.58 4.51 15.53
C PRO A 52 14.38 5.01 14.32
N GLY A 53 13.80 5.94 13.58
CA GLY A 53 14.38 6.42 12.33
C GLY A 53 13.34 7.05 11.40
N VAL A 54 13.82 7.53 10.26
CA VAL A 54 12.99 8.13 9.21
C VAL A 54 12.71 7.08 8.14
N TYR A 55 11.45 6.97 7.75
CA TYR A 55 11.00 6.06 6.71
C TYR A 55 10.14 6.79 5.70
N THR A 56 10.03 6.22 4.50
CA THR A 56 9.13 6.69 3.46
C THR A 56 8.13 5.61 3.10
N VAL A 57 6.83 5.92 3.20
CA VAL A 57 5.72 5.04 2.83
C VAL A 57 5.09 5.52 1.53
N HIS A 58 4.77 4.60 0.64
CA HIS A 58 4.01 4.89 -0.56
C HIS A 58 3.28 3.64 -1.07
N PHE A 59 2.29 3.88 -1.93
CA PHE A 59 1.53 2.85 -2.61
C PHE A 59 1.87 2.80 -4.09
N LYS A 60 1.80 1.60 -4.66
CA LYS A 60 1.89 1.36 -6.10
C LYS A 60 0.69 0.53 -6.53
N LEU A 61 0.00 0.94 -7.59
CA LEU A 61 -1.06 0.17 -8.23
C LEU A 61 -0.56 -0.33 -9.58
N ILE A 62 -0.79 -1.61 -9.88
CA ILE A 62 -0.64 -2.17 -11.22
C ILE A 62 -2.00 -2.75 -11.63
N GLY A 63 -2.68 -2.08 -12.56
CA GLY A 63 -4.00 -2.48 -13.07
C GLY A 63 -3.92 -3.11 -14.45
N VAL A 64 -4.77 -4.10 -14.72
CA VAL A 64 -4.90 -4.77 -16.03
C VAL A 64 -6.20 -4.33 -16.70
N ARG A 65 -6.12 -3.76 -17.90
CA ARG A 65 -7.30 -3.41 -18.71
C ARG A 65 -7.84 -4.61 -19.48
N PRO A 66 -9.09 -4.55 -19.98
CA PRO A 66 -9.64 -5.59 -20.86
C PRO A 66 -8.82 -5.88 -22.12
N SER A 67 -8.04 -4.91 -22.60
CA SER A 67 -7.10 -5.11 -23.72
C SER A 67 -5.85 -5.91 -23.35
N GLY A 68 -5.68 -6.32 -22.09
CA GLY A 68 -4.46 -6.95 -21.56
C GLY A 68 -3.35 -5.96 -21.21
N ARG A 69 -3.53 -4.65 -21.49
CA ARG A 69 -2.54 -3.63 -21.16
C ARG A 69 -2.45 -3.43 -19.64
N GLU A 70 -1.23 -3.44 -19.11
CA GLU A 70 -0.96 -3.04 -17.73
C GLU A 70 -0.76 -1.53 -17.62
N GLU A 71 -1.27 -0.95 -16.54
CA GLU A 71 -1.04 0.45 -16.16
C GLU A 71 -0.54 0.52 -14.73
N THR A 72 0.56 1.25 -14.54
CA THR A 72 1.16 1.47 -13.23
C THR A 72 0.89 2.89 -12.76
N GLN A 73 0.49 3.03 -11.51
CA GLN A 73 0.32 4.31 -10.82
C GLN A 73 1.02 4.27 -9.48
N HIS A 74 1.54 5.42 -9.04
CA HIS A 74 2.20 5.59 -7.75
C HIS A 74 1.50 6.67 -6.96
N SER A 75 1.32 6.46 -5.66
CA SER A 75 0.93 7.53 -4.76
C SER A 75 2.10 8.48 -4.52
N GLU A 76 1.80 9.64 -3.95
CA GLU A 76 2.81 10.45 -3.30
C GLU A 76 3.51 9.66 -2.17
N ARG A 77 4.72 10.10 -1.84
CA ARG A 77 5.54 9.52 -0.79
C ARG A 77 5.27 10.28 0.51
N CYS A 78 4.89 9.54 1.54
CA CYS A 78 4.70 10.08 2.89
C CYS A 78 5.93 9.75 3.74
N VAL A 79 6.54 10.77 4.35
CA VAL A 79 7.64 10.59 5.29
C VAL A 79 7.07 10.38 6.68
N ILE A 80 7.52 9.35 7.36
CA ILE A 80 7.15 9.05 8.75
C ILE A 80 8.41 9.01 9.62
N GLU A 81 8.34 9.66 10.77
CA GLU A 81 9.37 9.57 11.80
C GLU A 81 8.91 8.58 12.87
N MET A 82 9.70 7.54 13.08
CA MET A 82 9.49 6.56 14.14
C MET A 82 10.32 6.96 15.35
N THR A 83 9.64 7.26 16.45
CA THR A 83 10.25 7.64 17.73
C THR A 83 10.06 6.51 18.75
N GLY A 84 11.05 6.30 19.62
CA GLY A 84 10.99 5.26 20.66
C GLY A 84 12.36 4.71 21.06
N GLY A 85 12.37 3.79 22.02
CA GLY A 85 13.58 3.03 22.41
C GLY A 85 13.65 1.71 21.67
N ALA A 86 14.70 1.50 20.86
CA ALA A 86 14.96 0.19 20.28
C ALA A 86 15.53 -0.74 21.36
N ALA A 87 14.83 -1.84 21.65
CA ALA A 87 15.44 -2.98 22.33
C ALA A 87 16.32 -3.74 21.32
N GLY A 88 17.49 -3.20 21.01
CA GLY A 88 18.51 -3.86 20.19
C GLY A 88 18.60 -3.38 18.72
N ILE A 89 19.74 -3.69 18.10
CA ILE A 89 20.06 -3.40 16.70
C ILE A 89 19.55 -4.56 15.84
N GLY A 90 18.41 -4.39 15.17
CA GLY A 90 17.85 -5.39 14.27
C GLY A 90 17.81 -4.88 12.83
N ARG A 91 18.58 -5.49 11.92
CA ARG A 91 18.32 -5.40 10.47
C ARG A 91 16.97 -6.07 10.21
N ALA A 92 15.91 -5.28 10.16
CA ALA A 92 14.57 -5.80 10.03
C ALA A 92 14.10 -5.64 8.58
N SER A 93 14.42 -6.60 7.70
CA SER A 93 13.60 -6.81 6.50
C SER A 93 12.42 -7.67 6.97
N LEU A 94 11.26 -7.04 7.10
CA LEU A 94 10.08 -7.71 7.63
C LEU A 94 9.05 -7.81 6.51
N ALA A 95 8.54 -9.02 6.29
CA ALA A 95 7.38 -9.28 5.44
C ALA A 95 6.19 -9.69 6.30
N PRO A 96 5.62 -8.76 7.09
CA PRO A 96 4.74 -9.15 8.15
C PRO A 96 3.26 -9.10 7.71
N PRO A 97 2.33 -9.75 8.41
CA PRO A 97 0.94 -9.85 7.94
C PRO A 97 0.24 -8.48 8.03
N LEU A 98 -0.15 -7.93 6.89
CA LEU A 98 -0.95 -6.70 6.81
C LEU A 98 -2.44 -7.00 6.60
N ARG A 99 -3.30 -6.17 7.18
CA ARG A 99 -4.74 -6.18 6.88
C ARG A 99 -5.02 -5.09 5.86
N TRP A 100 -5.64 -5.48 4.75
CA TRP A 100 -6.05 -4.59 3.68
C TRP A 100 -7.57 -4.42 3.69
N SER A 101 -8.03 -3.19 3.53
CA SER A 101 -9.41 -2.89 3.14
C SER A 101 -9.38 -2.04 1.87
N ILE A 102 -10.22 -2.39 0.90
CA ILE A 102 -10.39 -1.61 -0.32
C ILE A 102 -11.89 -1.47 -0.55
N GLU A 103 -12.38 -0.25 -0.49
CA GLU A 103 -13.79 0.07 -0.56
C GLU A 103 -14.05 1.13 -1.62
N ARG A 104 -15.25 1.10 -2.22
CA ARG A 104 -15.65 2.14 -3.16
C ARG A 104 -15.96 3.41 -2.37
N GLY A 105 -15.29 4.51 -2.70
CA GLY A 105 -15.54 5.80 -2.07
C GLY A 105 -16.95 6.27 -2.41
N ARG A 106 -17.68 6.78 -1.41
CA ARG A 106 -18.88 7.56 -1.69
C ARG A 106 -18.41 8.86 -2.35
N ASN A 107 -18.87 9.12 -3.58
CA ASN A 107 -18.80 10.46 -4.13
C ASN A 107 -19.52 11.37 -3.12
N ALA A 108 -18.79 12.30 -2.50
CA ALA A 108 -19.42 13.48 -1.94
C ALA A 108 -20.00 14.22 -3.16
N GLY A 109 -21.30 14.07 -3.37
CA GLY A 109 -22.02 14.83 -4.38
C GLY A 109 -21.75 16.31 -4.13
N ALA A 110 -21.45 17.03 -5.22
CA ALA A 110 -21.40 18.48 -5.21
C ALA A 110 -22.70 19.01 -4.61
N ALA A 111 -22.57 19.80 -3.54
CA ALA A 111 -23.58 20.75 -3.09
C ALA A 111 -23.25 22.11 -3.70
#